data_AF-A0A3A5K5X1-F1
#
_entry.id   AF-A0A3A5K5X1-F1
#
_cell.length_a   1.000
_cell.length_b   1.000
_cell.length_c   1.000
_cell.angle_alpha   90.00
_cell.angle_beta   90.00
_cell.angle_gamma   90.00
#
_symmetry.space_group_name_H-M   'P 1'
#
loop_
_entity.id
_entity.type
_entity.pdbx_description
1 polymer ?
#
loop_
_entity_poly.entity_id
_entity_poly.type
_entity_poly.pdbx_seq_one_letter_code
_entity_poly.pdbx_strand_id
1 'polypeptide(L)'
;MNENDRIPRVGEYRGVGLHDNQSPERLAVVKRELDSVLDLADATLLVEIVGDVTWSPEARLTAAAKLRAMHQIAAEDRKSRPMFDLAYVVACTAALDSRYWRSPWYYGSLLDPGRGPHEAGPVPRPSPLADDERGAR
;
A
#
# COMPACT_ATOMS: atom_id res chain seq x y z
N MET A 1 6.77 -13.74 5.40
CA MET A 1 6.41 -13.51 3.99
C MET A 1 7.60 -13.93 3.16
N ASN A 2 7.42 -14.82 2.18
CA ASN A 2 8.52 -15.27 1.32
C ASN A 2 8.94 -14.09 0.43
N GLU A 3 10.22 -13.71 0.39
CA GLU A 3 10.68 -12.59 -0.45
C GLU A 3 10.34 -12.82 -1.93
N ASN A 4 10.25 -14.08 -2.35
CA ASN A 4 9.82 -14.47 -3.68
C ASN A 4 8.34 -14.13 -3.96
N ASP A 5 7.51 -13.87 -2.96
CA ASP A 5 6.11 -13.50 -3.16
C ASP A 5 5.91 -11.99 -3.42
N ARG A 6 6.97 -11.17 -3.32
CA ARG A 6 6.82 -9.73 -3.56
C ARG A 6 6.45 -9.43 -5.01
N ILE A 7 5.57 -8.44 -5.21
CA ILE A 7 5.27 -7.90 -6.53
C ILE A 7 6.57 -7.30 -7.12
N PRO A 8 6.96 -7.69 -8.35
CA PRO A 8 8.11 -7.11 -9.03
C PRO A 8 7.99 -5.59 -9.15
N ARG A 9 9.14 -4.92 -9.24
CA ARG A 9 9.21 -3.46 -9.38
C ARG A 9 9.67 -3.11 -10.79
N VAL A 10 8.97 -2.19 -11.46
CA VAL A 10 9.37 -1.66 -12.77
C VAL A 10 10.36 -0.50 -12.67
N GLY A 11 10.51 0.06 -11.48
CA GLY A 11 11.42 1.16 -11.21
C GLY A 11 11.27 1.68 -9.80
N GLU A 12 11.88 2.83 -9.56
CA GLU A 12 11.87 3.52 -8.27
C GLU A 12 11.48 4.98 -8.44
N TYR A 13 10.79 5.54 -7.45
CA TYR A 13 10.46 6.94 -7.36
C TYR A 13 10.70 7.45 -5.93
N ARG A 14 11.62 8.41 -5.76
CA ARG A 14 12.00 8.99 -4.45
C ARG A 14 12.31 7.93 -3.37
N GLY A 15 13.01 6.85 -3.71
CA GLY A 15 13.32 5.76 -2.78
C GLY A 15 12.23 4.68 -2.66
N VAL A 16 11.07 4.86 -3.32
CA VAL A 16 9.94 3.92 -3.26
C VAL A 16 9.86 3.09 -4.54
N GLY A 17 9.84 1.78 -4.40
CA GLY A 17 9.67 0.86 -5.53
C GLY A 17 8.27 0.92 -6.12
N LEU A 18 8.16 1.10 -7.43
CA LEU A 18 6.88 1.12 -8.15
C LEU A 18 6.51 -0.29 -8.59
N HIS A 19 5.31 -0.77 -8.25
CA HIS A 19 4.87 -2.11 -8.61
C HIS A 19 4.70 -2.25 -10.13
N ASP A 20 5.06 -3.42 -10.65
CA ASP A 20 4.86 -3.81 -12.04
C ASP A 20 3.37 -4.00 -12.39
N ASN A 21 3.06 -4.12 -13.68
CA ASN A 21 1.72 -4.28 -14.25
C ASN A 21 0.81 -3.07 -14.00
N GLN A 22 1.37 -1.87 -14.20
CA GLN A 22 0.65 -0.60 -14.16
C GLN A 22 0.91 0.19 -15.44
N SER A 23 -0.12 0.86 -15.96
CA SER A 23 0.06 1.74 -17.12
C SER A 23 0.84 3.00 -16.72
N PRO A 24 1.48 3.70 -17.67
CA PRO A 24 2.15 4.97 -17.39
C PRO A 24 1.24 6.00 -16.71
N GLU A 25 -0.03 6.05 -17.08
CA GLU A 25 -1.03 6.95 -16.50
C GLU A 25 -1.30 6.60 -15.04
N ARG A 26 -1.43 5.29 -14.71
CA ARG A 26 -1.58 4.87 -13.32
C ARG A 26 -0.34 5.20 -12.50
N LEU A 27 0.86 4.94 -13.04
CA LEU A 27 2.11 5.30 -12.37
C LEU A 27 2.24 6.81 -12.12
N ALA A 28 1.70 7.67 -12.99
CA ALA A 28 1.66 9.11 -12.74
C ALA A 28 0.75 9.48 -11.55
N VAL A 29 -0.36 8.75 -11.35
CA VAL A 29 -1.19 8.90 -10.15
C VAL A 29 -0.43 8.43 -8.90
N VAL A 30 0.17 7.24 -8.95
CA VAL A 30 0.96 6.68 -7.83
C VAL A 30 2.06 7.65 -7.40
N LYS A 31 2.79 8.25 -8.34
CA LYS A 31 3.85 9.23 -8.02
C LYS A 31 3.32 10.45 -7.27
N ARG A 32 2.18 11.02 -7.68
CA ARG A 32 1.54 12.16 -6.99
C ARG A 32 1.07 11.79 -5.59
N GLU A 33 0.52 10.59 -5.42
CA GLU A 33 0.14 10.07 -4.13
C GLU A 33 1.38 9.88 -3.22
N LEU A 34 2.47 9.34 -3.78
CA LEU A 34 3.74 9.21 -3.06
C LEU A 34 4.32 10.56 -2.64
N ASP A 35 4.28 11.58 -3.50
CA ASP A 35 4.70 12.94 -3.12
C ASP A 35 3.88 13.45 -1.92
N SER A 36 2.57 13.28 -1.97
CA SER A 36 1.66 13.69 -0.88
C SER A 36 2.00 12.97 0.43
N VAL A 37 2.23 11.65 0.39
CA VAL A 37 2.57 10.85 1.58
C VAL A 37 3.96 11.19 2.11
N LEU A 38 4.95 11.38 1.23
CA LEU A 38 6.33 11.67 1.62
C LEU A 38 6.46 13.03 2.31
N ASP A 39 5.70 14.02 1.87
CA ASP A 39 5.73 15.37 2.45
C ASP A 39 4.87 15.48 3.73
N LEU A 40 3.96 14.53 3.98
CA LEU A 40 3.05 14.54 5.13
C LEU A 40 3.71 14.10 6.46
N ALA A 41 3.64 14.92 7.49
CA ALA A 41 4.18 14.58 8.83
C ALA A 41 3.12 14.16 9.86
N ASP A 42 1.84 14.36 9.56
CA ASP A 42 0.73 14.09 10.50
C ASP A 42 0.44 12.57 10.58
N ALA A 43 0.62 12.00 11.77
CA ALA A 43 0.39 10.57 11.99
C ALA A 43 -1.08 10.15 11.81
N THR A 44 -2.04 11.03 12.13
CA THR A 44 -3.47 10.74 11.99
C THR A 44 -3.82 10.59 10.53
N LEU A 45 -3.40 11.56 9.71
CA LEU A 45 -3.63 11.53 8.26
C LEU A 45 -2.90 10.36 7.59
N LEU A 46 -1.72 9.98 8.07
CA LEU A 46 -1.02 8.78 7.58
C LEU A 46 -1.80 7.49 7.90
N VAL A 47 -2.44 7.39 9.07
CA VAL A 47 -3.28 6.23 9.43
C VAL A 47 -4.52 6.16 8.55
N GLU A 48 -5.15 7.31 8.27
CA GLU A 48 -6.29 7.39 7.35
C GLU A 48 -5.89 6.88 5.95
N ILE A 49 -4.75 7.35 5.42
CA ILE A 49 -4.22 6.89 4.12
C ILE A 49 -4.00 5.38 4.10
N VAL A 50 -3.41 4.81 5.16
CA VAL A 50 -3.16 3.36 5.24
C VAL A 50 -4.44 2.53 5.09
N GLY A 51 -5.54 2.97 5.71
CA GLY A 51 -6.84 2.31 5.65
C GLY A 51 -7.64 2.63 4.38
N ASP A 52 -7.28 3.69 3.65
CA ASP A 52 -8.00 4.12 2.46
C ASP A 52 -7.55 3.37 1.20
N VAL A 53 -8.35 2.37 0.87
CA VAL A 53 -8.27 1.53 -0.33
C VAL A 53 -8.41 2.28 -1.66
N THR A 54 -8.76 3.57 -1.68
CA THR A 54 -8.70 4.40 -2.89
C THR A 54 -7.27 4.87 -3.23
N TRP A 55 -6.35 4.85 -2.25
CA TRP A 55 -4.94 5.12 -2.45
C TRP A 55 -4.21 3.90 -3.03
N SER A 56 -3.14 4.16 -3.77
CA SER A 56 -2.28 3.09 -4.29
C SER A 56 -1.67 2.24 -3.19
N PRO A 57 -1.45 0.94 -3.46
CA PRO A 57 -0.72 0.05 -2.57
C PRO A 57 0.62 0.64 -2.13
N GLU A 58 1.36 1.25 -3.06
CA GLU A 58 2.65 1.89 -2.80
C GLU A 58 2.54 3.08 -1.85
N ALA A 59 1.54 3.95 -2.01
CA ALA A 59 1.30 5.06 -1.09
C ALA A 59 0.91 4.56 0.31
N ARG A 60 0.02 3.58 0.40
CA ARG A 60 -0.38 2.94 1.66
C ARG A 60 0.80 2.28 2.39
N LEU A 61 1.62 1.52 1.65
CA LEU A 61 2.84 0.90 2.17
C LEU A 61 3.87 1.95 2.64
N THR A 62 3.99 3.06 1.91
CA THR A 62 4.89 4.18 2.28
C THR A 62 4.40 4.87 3.55
N ALA A 63 3.09 5.13 3.66
CA ALA A 63 2.51 5.71 4.87
C ALA A 63 2.71 4.79 6.09
N ALA A 64 2.50 3.48 5.93
CA ALA A 64 2.77 2.50 6.98
C ALA A 64 4.25 2.45 7.39
N ALA A 65 5.17 2.55 6.42
CA ALA A 65 6.61 2.62 6.72
C ALA A 65 6.96 3.88 7.53
N LYS A 66 6.37 5.04 7.20
CA LYS A 66 6.55 6.28 7.97
C LYS A 66 6.02 6.16 9.39
N LEU A 67 4.82 5.61 9.57
CA LEU A 67 4.23 5.37 10.90
C LEU A 67 5.12 4.43 11.73
N ARG A 68 5.62 3.34 11.15
CA ARG A 68 6.56 2.43 11.82
C ARG A 68 7.84 3.15 12.25
N ALA A 69 8.41 3.98 11.39
CA ALA A 69 9.59 4.78 11.72
C ALA A 69 9.31 5.78 12.86
N MET A 70 8.18 6.49 12.84
CA MET A 70 7.77 7.40 13.91
C MET A 70 7.63 6.66 15.25
N HIS A 71 7.02 5.47 15.25
CA HIS A 71 6.87 4.65 16.44
C HIS A 71 8.23 4.18 16.99
N GLN A 72 9.15 3.78 16.10
CA GLN A 72 10.50 3.36 16.45
C GLN A 72 11.31 4.53 17.07
N ILE A 73 11.32 5.70 16.42
CA ILE A 73 12.01 6.89 16.93
C ILE A 73 11.47 7.31 18.30
N ALA A 74 10.15 7.30 18.48
CA ALA A 74 9.55 7.64 19.78
C ALA A 74 9.95 6.65 20.89
N ALA A 75 10.11 5.37 20.56
CA ALA A 75 10.59 4.36 21.50
C ALA A 75 12.07 4.58 21.87
N GLU A 76 12.92 4.94 20.91
CA GLU A 76 14.34 5.23 21.11
C GLU A 76 14.57 6.53 21.92
N ASP A 77 13.84 7.59 21.59
CA ASP A 77 13.93 8.91 22.23
C ASP A 77 13.29 8.96 23.64
N ARG A 78 12.68 7.86 24.10
CA ARG A 78 11.87 7.79 25.34
C ARG A 78 10.78 8.88 25.38
N LYS A 79 10.28 9.29 24.22
CA LYS A 79 9.16 10.23 24.09
C LYS A 79 7.83 9.49 24.24
N SER A 80 6.75 10.24 24.45
CA SER A 80 5.40 9.68 24.34
C SER A 80 5.21 9.08 22.94
N ARG A 81 4.84 7.80 22.87
CA ARG A 81 4.56 7.14 21.59
C ARG A 81 3.37 7.83 20.91
N PRO A 82 3.39 8.00 19.58
CA PRO A 82 2.24 8.53 18.86
C PRO A 82 1.02 7.61 19.08
N MET A 83 -0.16 8.20 19.23
CA MET A 83 -1.37 7.48 19.60
C MET A 83 -2.05 6.90 18.35
N PHE A 84 -1.52 5.80 17.82
CA PHE A 84 -2.17 4.98 16.79
C PHE A 84 -1.93 3.48 17.01
N ASP A 85 -2.81 2.64 16.47
CA ASP A 85 -2.69 1.19 16.57
C ASP A 85 -1.80 0.62 15.47
N LEU A 86 -0.61 0.13 15.85
CA LEU A 86 0.32 -0.49 14.92
C LEU A 86 -0.22 -1.79 14.32
N ALA A 87 -1.04 -2.55 15.08
CA ALA A 87 -1.64 -3.78 14.57
C ALA A 87 -2.65 -3.48 13.46
N TYR A 88 -3.45 -2.41 13.61
CA TYR A 88 -4.32 -1.90 12.56
C TYR A 88 -3.53 -1.50 11.31
N VAL A 89 -2.43 -0.75 11.45
CA VAL A 89 -1.56 -0.36 10.32
C VAL A 89 -0.99 -1.59 9.60
N VAL A 90 -0.57 -2.61 10.35
CA VAL A 90 -0.09 -3.88 9.79
C VAL A 90 -1.21 -4.62 9.06
N ALA A 91 -2.41 -4.71 9.64
CA ALA A 91 -3.54 -5.38 9.02
C ALA A 91 -3.95 -4.71 7.70
N CYS A 92 -4.03 -3.38 7.68
CA CYS A 92 -4.45 -2.62 6.50
C CYS A 92 -3.44 -2.64 5.35
N THR A 93 -2.16 -2.93 5.64
CA THR A 93 -1.12 -3.03 4.61
C THR A 93 -0.67 -4.46 4.33
N ALA A 94 -1.26 -5.43 5.04
CA ALA A 94 -0.95 -6.83 4.83
C ALA A 94 -1.25 -7.20 3.38
N ALA A 95 -0.24 -7.76 2.73
CA ALA A 95 -0.35 -8.34 1.40
C ALA A 95 -0.56 -7.36 0.23
N LEU A 96 -0.42 -6.04 0.46
CA LEU A 96 -0.41 -5.04 -0.62
C LEU A 96 0.81 -5.17 -1.55
N ASP A 97 1.89 -5.78 -1.08
CA ASP A 97 3.09 -6.09 -1.86
C ASP A 97 3.18 -7.57 -2.24
N SER A 98 2.12 -8.38 -2.04
CA SER A 98 2.08 -9.82 -2.30
C SER A 98 1.56 -10.12 -3.70
N ARG A 99 2.23 -10.99 -4.46
CA ARG A 99 1.70 -11.55 -5.71
C ARG A 99 0.54 -12.50 -5.43
N TYR A 100 0.65 -13.33 -4.39
CA TYR A 100 -0.38 -14.28 -4.00
C TYR A 100 -1.72 -13.61 -3.64
N TRP A 101 -1.68 -12.50 -2.92
CA TRP A 101 -2.88 -11.77 -2.51
C TRP A 101 -3.21 -10.57 -3.40
N ARG A 102 -2.47 -10.34 -4.49
CA ARG A 102 -2.77 -9.24 -5.42
C ARG A 102 -4.13 -9.45 -6.06
N SER A 103 -4.96 -8.41 -6.09
CA SER A 103 -6.22 -8.49 -6.82
C SER A 103 -5.98 -8.50 -8.33
N PRO A 104 -6.56 -9.45 -9.08
CA PRO A 104 -6.51 -9.43 -10.54
C PRO A 104 -7.35 -8.31 -11.14
N TRP A 105 -8.33 -7.77 -10.40
CA TRP A 105 -9.30 -6.78 -10.90
C TRP A 105 -9.00 -5.35 -10.45
N TYR A 106 -8.26 -5.18 -9.35
CA TYR A 106 -8.02 -3.88 -8.73
C TYR A 106 -6.54 -3.66 -8.44
N TYR A 107 -6.11 -2.39 -8.36
CA TYR A 107 -4.79 -2.01 -7.87
C TYR A 107 -4.79 -2.05 -6.33
N GLY A 108 -4.94 -3.25 -5.77
CA GLY A 108 -5.06 -3.52 -4.34
C GLY A 108 -4.86 -5.00 -4.01
N SER A 109 -5.22 -5.38 -2.79
CA SER A 109 -5.20 -6.77 -2.31
C SER A 109 -6.58 -7.43 -2.40
N LEU A 110 -6.62 -8.75 -2.49
CA LEU A 110 -7.82 -9.57 -2.28
C LEU A 110 -8.35 -9.48 -0.85
N LEU A 111 -7.51 -9.04 0.10
CA LEU A 111 -7.86 -8.85 1.50
C LEU A 111 -8.40 -7.45 1.79
N ASP A 112 -8.34 -6.54 0.82
CA ASP A 112 -8.98 -5.23 0.96
C ASP A 112 -10.49 -5.46 1.14
N PRO A 113 -11.12 -4.86 2.17
CA PRO A 113 -12.51 -5.14 2.49
C PRO A 113 -13.42 -4.82 1.29
N GLY A 114 -14.37 -5.72 1.03
CA GLY A 114 -15.48 -5.42 0.14
C GLY A 114 -16.26 -4.21 0.68
N ARG A 115 -16.79 -3.39 -0.23
CA ARG A 115 -17.41 -2.12 0.14
C ARG A 115 -18.93 -2.19 0.21
N GLY A 116 -19.51 -1.29 0.99
CA GLY A 116 -20.95 -1.08 1.00
C GLY A 116 -21.45 -0.51 -0.35
N PRO A 117 -22.75 -0.61 -0.64
CA PRO A 117 -23.32 0.05 -1.81
C PRO A 117 -22.98 1.56 -1.82
N HIS A 118 -22.53 2.07 -2.97
CA HIS A 118 -22.20 3.49 -3.21
C HIS A 118 -20.91 4.03 -2.57
N GLU A 119 -20.12 3.22 -1.87
CA GLU A 119 -18.79 3.64 -1.41
C GLU A 119 -17.76 3.53 -2.54
N ALA A 120 -16.89 4.55 -2.67
CA ALA A 120 -15.84 4.56 -3.68
C ALA A 120 -14.93 3.34 -3.50
N GLY A 121 -14.77 2.48 -4.51
CA GLY A 121 -14.03 1.20 -4.51
C GLY A 121 -12.50 1.31 -4.57
N PRO A 122 -11.73 0.21 -4.36
CA PRO A 122 -10.33 0.20 -4.78
C PRO A 122 -10.24 0.49 -6.28
N VAL A 123 -9.13 1.11 -6.70
CA VAL A 123 -8.99 1.57 -8.09
C VAL A 123 -9.02 0.36 -9.04
N PRO A 124 -9.97 0.29 -9.99
CA PRO A 124 -10.05 -0.82 -10.93
C PRO A 124 -8.89 -0.80 -11.91
N ARG A 125 -8.47 -2.00 -12.34
CA ARG A 125 -7.54 -2.15 -13.46
C ARG A 125 -8.31 -1.99 -14.77
N PRO A 126 -7.71 -1.37 -15.81
CA PRO A 126 -8.34 -1.28 -17.14
C PRO A 126 -8.63 -2.65 -17.74
N SER A 127 -7.72 -3.60 -17.51
CA SER A 127 -7.87 -5.00 -17.86
C SER A 127 -7.47 -5.85 -16.66
N PRO A 128 -8.13 -6.99 -16.43
CA PRO A 128 -7.73 -7.92 -15.39
C PRO A 128 -6.31 -8.42 -15.66
N LEU A 129 -5.56 -8.68 -14.60
CA LEU A 129 -4.30 -9.41 -14.75
C LEU A 129 -4.60 -10.80 -15.32
N ALA A 130 -3.74 -11.27 -16.22
CA ALA A 130 -3.75 -12.67 -16.60
C ALA A 130 -3.59 -13.50 -15.32
N ASP A 131 -4.32 -14.61 -15.22
CA ASP A 131 -3.97 -15.67 -14.28
C ASP A 131 -2.57 -16.13 -14.68
N ASP A 132 -1.52 -15.55 -14.08
CA ASP A 132 -0.19 -16.15 -14.11
C ASP A 132 -0.41 -17.60 -13.69
N GLU A 133 -0.11 -18.55 -14.58
CA GLU A 133 -0.39 -19.98 -14.39
C GLU A 133 -0.12 -20.34 -12.94
N ARG A 134 -1.22 -20.58 -12.22
CA ARG A 134 -1.23 -20.82 -10.78
C ARG A 134 -0.16 -21.86 -10.53
N GLY A 135 0.94 -21.44 -9.89
CA GLY A 135 2.05 -22.32 -9.55
C GLY A 135 1.49 -23.59 -8.97
N ALA A 136 1.57 -24.66 -9.75
CA ALA A 136 1.05 -25.95 -9.39
C ALA A 136 1.85 -26.46 -8.19
N ARG A 137 1.18 -26.49 -7.03
CA ARG A 137 1.50 -27.29 -5.84
C ARG A 137 2.76 -26.91 -5.05
#